data_AF-A0A7S4EVX6-F1
#
_entry.id   AF-A0A7S4EVX6-F1
#
_cell.length_a   1.000
_cell.length_b   1.000
_cell.length_c   1.000
_cell.angle_alpha   90.00
_cell.angle_beta   90.00
_cell.angle_gamma   90.00
#
_symmetry.space_group_name_H-M   'P 1'
#
loop_
_entity.id
_entity.type
_entity.pdbx_description
1 polymer ?
#
loop_
_entity_poly.entity_id
_entity_poly.type
_entity_poly.pdbx_seq_one_letter_code
_entity_poly.pdbx_strand_id
1 'polypeptide(L)'
;SSSETFKNDSEEVQREWLKKVEAIDVSVEEALRQAVRRSLQELSRSINGDAKTEVQPLFSILVVLQSSKVEFKPSIPELAQTITAVSREAIATTKAMLRLTETLRPTKDKDKDKDKAGGAVVAVSTYTERPSFFMSISNDEDIHKVLVPVVSGTRDIMPRAQKYLATWDRYKHIWDVDKDAFMRRYAKANRALTAFETDIARYK
;
A
#
# COMPACT_ATOMS: atom_id res chain seq x y z
N SER A 1 -7.77 32.74 -17.15
CA SER A 1 -8.87 33.44 -17.84
C SER A 1 -9.86 34.18 -16.94
N SER A 2 -10.20 33.73 -15.72
CA SER A 2 -11.05 34.54 -14.81
C SER A 2 -10.26 35.25 -13.71
N SER A 3 -9.17 34.65 -13.21
CA SER A 3 -8.31 35.24 -12.16
C SER A 3 -7.57 36.51 -12.59
N GLU A 4 -7.25 36.63 -13.88
CA GLU A 4 -6.63 37.84 -14.45
C GLU A 4 -7.63 38.98 -14.62
N THR A 5 -8.91 38.66 -14.86
CA THR A 5 -9.99 39.63 -15.00
C THR A 5 -10.34 40.30 -13.67
N PHE A 6 -10.35 39.53 -12.58
CA PHE A 6 -10.69 40.04 -11.24
C PHE A 6 -9.50 40.66 -10.48
N LYS A 7 -8.27 40.55 -11.01
CA LYS A 7 -7.07 41.14 -10.40
C LYS A 7 -7.12 42.67 -10.36
N ASN A 8 -7.82 43.30 -11.31
CA ASN A 8 -7.95 44.75 -11.43
C ASN A 8 -9.30 45.29 -10.94
N ASP A 9 -10.14 44.42 -10.35
CA ASP A 9 -11.49 44.78 -9.90
C ASP A 9 -11.50 45.25 -8.43
N SER A 10 -12.64 45.74 -7.96
CA SER A 10 -12.84 46.26 -6.60
C SER A 10 -12.42 45.28 -5.49
N GLU A 11 -11.99 45.81 -4.34
CA GLU A 11 -11.56 45.02 -3.18
C GLU A 11 -12.63 44.03 -2.68
N GLU A 12 -13.91 44.33 -2.92
CA GLU A 12 -15.03 43.45 -2.61
C GLU A 12 -15.06 42.19 -3.51
N VAL A 13 -14.84 42.36 -4.81
CA VAL A 13 -14.76 41.25 -5.77
C VAL A 13 -13.56 40.35 -5.47
N GLN A 14 -12.42 40.93 -5.08
CA GLN A 14 -11.25 40.14 -4.68
C GLN A 14 -11.52 39.31 -3.42
N ARG A 15 -12.20 39.89 -2.43
CA ARG A 15 -12.57 39.17 -1.19
C ARG A 15 -13.55 38.03 -1.45
N GLU A 16 -14.57 38.24 -2.28
CA GLU A 16 -15.52 37.17 -2.63
C GLU A 16 -14.87 36.09 -3.51
N TRP A 17 -13.96 36.47 -4.41
CA TRP A 17 -13.14 35.53 -5.18
C TRP A 17 -12.29 34.63 -4.26
N LEU A 18 -11.63 35.21 -3.26
CA LEU A 18 -10.84 34.45 -2.29
C LEU A 18 -11.69 33.45 -1.51
N LYS A 19 -12.85 33.87 -0.98
CA LYS A 19 -13.79 32.96 -0.32
C LYS A 19 -14.24 31.83 -1.25
N LYS A 20 -14.49 32.15 -2.52
CA LYS A 20 -14.89 31.15 -3.51
C LYS A 20 -13.76 30.14 -3.79
N VAL A 21 -12.52 30.60 -3.94
CA VAL A 21 -11.34 29.72 -4.12
C VAL A 21 -11.14 28.82 -2.91
N GLU A 22 -11.25 29.37 -1.68
CA GLU A 22 -11.16 28.57 -0.46
C GLU A 22 -12.27 27.52 -0.36
N ALA A 23 -13.51 27.87 -0.75
CA ALA A 23 -14.62 26.93 -0.79
C ALA A 23 -14.40 25.80 -1.82
N ILE A 24 -13.80 26.09 -2.97
CA ILE A 24 -13.41 25.07 -3.95
C ILE A 24 -12.33 24.16 -3.38
N ASP A 25 -11.29 24.70 -2.75
CA ASP A 25 -10.25 23.90 -2.11
C ASP A 25 -10.82 22.96 -1.03
N VAL A 26 -11.80 23.42 -0.22
CA VAL A 26 -12.51 22.55 0.73
C VAL A 26 -13.28 21.43 0.00
N SER A 27 -14.00 21.77 -1.06
CA SER A 27 -14.78 20.79 -1.83
C SER A 27 -13.89 19.74 -2.50
N VAL A 28 -12.73 20.14 -3.03
CA VAL A 28 -11.75 19.23 -3.64
C VAL A 28 -11.12 18.34 -2.59
N GLU A 29 -10.76 18.90 -1.43
CA GLU A 29 -10.23 18.12 -0.32
C GLU A 29 -11.19 17.03 0.14
N GLU A 30 -12.47 17.35 0.30
CA GLU A 30 -13.49 16.39 0.70
C GLU A 30 -13.71 15.31 -0.37
N ALA A 31 -13.73 15.70 -1.66
CA ALA A 31 -13.84 14.74 -2.75
C ALA A 31 -12.64 13.77 -2.79
N LEU A 32 -11.42 14.29 -2.60
CA LEU A 32 -10.20 13.48 -2.55
C LEU A 32 -10.20 12.55 -1.33
N ARG A 33 -10.58 13.05 -0.16
CA ARG A 33 -10.74 12.25 1.06
C ARG A 33 -11.71 11.09 0.82
N GLN A 34 -12.88 11.37 0.25
CA GLN A 34 -13.87 10.34 -0.06
C GLN A 34 -13.37 9.35 -1.12
N ALA A 35 -12.66 9.80 -2.14
CA ALA A 35 -12.10 8.93 -3.17
C ALA A 35 -11.10 7.93 -2.57
N VAL A 36 -10.11 8.43 -1.81
CA VAL A 36 -9.12 7.57 -1.12
C VAL A 36 -9.82 6.62 -0.15
N ARG A 37 -10.78 7.11 0.64
CA ARG A 37 -11.54 6.29 1.58
C ARG A 37 -12.27 5.14 0.87
N ARG A 38 -12.95 5.42 -0.25
CA ARG A 38 -13.67 4.40 -1.03
C ARG A 38 -12.71 3.37 -1.62
N SER A 39 -11.61 3.80 -2.22
CA SER A 39 -10.60 2.88 -2.77
C SER A 39 -10.01 1.95 -1.70
N LEU A 40 -9.70 2.47 -0.51
CA LEU A 40 -9.19 1.65 0.59
C LEU A 40 -10.26 0.71 1.17
N GLN A 41 -11.53 1.14 1.19
CA GLN A 41 -12.65 0.27 1.59
C GLN A 41 -12.86 -0.88 0.60
N GLU A 42 -12.77 -0.60 -0.70
CA GLU A 42 -12.85 -1.63 -1.74
C GLU A 42 -11.68 -2.62 -1.59
N LEU A 43 -10.46 -2.14 -1.41
CA LEU A 43 -9.30 -2.99 -1.14
C LEU A 43 -9.49 -3.87 0.11
N SER A 44 -10.00 -3.29 1.20
CA SER A 44 -10.31 -4.02 2.43
C SER A 44 -11.34 -5.13 2.20
N ARG A 45 -12.39 -4.86 1.42
CA ARG A 45 -13.40 -5.86 1.06
C ARG A 45 -12.82 -6.95 0.17
N SER A 46 -11.97 -6.61 -0.80
CA SER A 46 -11.35 -7.61 -1.67
C SER A 46 -10.37 -8.53 -0.92
N ILE A 47 -9.73 -8.05 0.15
CA ILE A 47 -8.83 -8.88 0.99
C ILE A 47 -9.61 -9.74 1.98
N ASN A 48 -10.56 -9.13 2.70
CA ASN A 48 -11.28 -9.79 3.79
C ASN A 48 -12.49 -10.61 3.31
N GLY A 49 -12.95 -10.35 2.09
CA GLY A 49 -14.25 -10.79 1.59
C GLY A 49 -15.39 -10.03 2.26
N ASP A 50 -16.57 -10.06 1.64
CA ASP A 50 -17.83 -9.80 2.33
C ASP A 50 -18.81 -10.94 2.04
N ALA A 51 -19.86 -11.08 2.85
CA ALA A 51 -20.82 -12.18 2.71
C ALA A 51 -21.66 -12.11 1.42
N LYS A 52 -21.50 -11.08 0.58
CA LYS A 52 -22.35 -10.77 -0.57
C LYS A 52 -21.62 -10.78 -1.91
N THR A 53 -20.29 -10.61 -1.90
CA THR A 53 -19.44 -10.56 -3.09
C THR A 53 -18.69 -11.87 -3.25
N GLU A 54 -18.63 -12.36 -4.49
CA GLU A 54 -17.79 -13.50 -4.83
C GLU A 54 -16.31 -13.17 -4.59
N VAL A 55 -15.58 -14.11 -3.99
CA VAL A 55 -14.17 -13.96 -3.66
C VAL A 55 -13.37 -13.94 -4.97
N GLN A 56 -12.84 -12.77 -5.34
CA GLN A 56 -11.90 -12.67 -6.45
C GLN A 56 -10.47 -12.93 -5.97
N PRO A 57 -9.73 -13.88 -6.58
CA PRO A 57 -8.36 -14.16 -6.20
C PRO A 57 -7.46 -12.98 -6.59
N LEU A 58 -7.01 -12.20 -5.61
CA LEU A 58 -6.08 -11.08 -5.82
C LEU A 58 -4.62 -11.53 -5.99
N PHE A 59 -4.25 -12.61 -5.29
CA PHE A 59 -2.86 -13.04 -5.18
C PHE A 59 -2.74 -14.54 -5.43
N SER A 60 -1.67 -14.92 -6.13
CA SER A 60 -1.25 -16.31 -6.27
C SER A 60 -0.03 -16.54 -5.39
N ILE A 61 -0.09 -17.58 -4.55
CA ILE A 61 1.00 -17.97 -3.66
C ILE A 61 1.38 -19.40 -4.01
N LEU A 62 2.66 -19.62 -4.24
CA LEU A 62 3.23 -20.93 -4.57
C LEU A 62 3.83 -21.56 -3.32
N VAL A 63 3.63 -22.86 -3.15
CA VAL A 63 4.40 -23.65 -2.19
C VAL A 63 5.64 -24.16 -2.89
N VAL A 64 6.81 -23.82 -2.35
CA VAL A 64 8.10 -24.25 -2.88
C VAL A 64 8.86 -25.02 -1.82
N LEU A 65 9.62 -26.02 -2.25
CA LEU A 65 10.60 -26.71 -1.43
C LEU A 65 11.97 -26.17 -1.81
N GLN A 66 12.58 -25.37 -0.92
CA GLN A 66 13.90 -24.80 -1.12
C GLN A 66 14.77 -25.06 0.12
N SER A 67 15.99 -25.56 -0.09
CA SER A 67 16.93 -25.88 1.00
C SER A 67 16.31 -26.76 2.10
N SER A 68 15.62 -27.84 1.70
CA SER A 68 14.91 -28.78 2.58
C SER A 68 13.78 -28.16 3.44
N LYS A 69 13.33 -26.96 3.11
CA LYS A 69 12.24 -26.25 3.78
C LYS A 69 11.10 -25.98 2.81
N VAL A 70 9.89 -26.29 3.25
CA VAL A 70 8.66 -25.94 2.52
C VAL A 70 8.23 -24.55 2.94
N GLU A 71 8.10 -23.63 1.99
CA GLU A 71 7.75 -22.24 2.23
C GLU A 71 6.83 -21.67 1.15
N PHE A 72 6.18 -20.55 1.46
CA PHE A 72 5.37 -19.81 0.51
C PHE A 72 6.21 -18.78 -0.25
N LYS A 73 5.97 -18.67 -1.56
CA LYS A 73 6.48 -17.59 -2.40
C LYS A 73 5.35 -16.92 -3.20
N PRO A 74 5.13 -15.60 -3.05
CA PRO A 74 5.73 -14.72 -2.03
C PRO A 74 5.33 -15.16 -0.62
N SER A 75 6.13 -14.80 0.38
CA SER A 75 5.79 -15.05 1.77
C SER A 75 4.61 -14.17 2.21
N ILE A 76 3.85 -14.62 3.22
CA ILE A 76 2.73 -13.82 3.76
C ILE A 76 3.18 -12.43 4.28
N PRO A 77 4.35 -12.28 4.93
CA PRO A 77 4.85 -10.95 5.30
C PRO A 77 5.14 -10.05 4.09
N GLU A 78 5.74 -10.57 3.02
CA GLU A 78 5.97 -9.81 1.77
C GLU A 78 4.64 -9.38 1.14
N LEU A 79 3.64 -10.25 1.18
CA LEU A 79 2.29 -9.93 0.74
C LEU A 79 1.68 -8.79 1.56
N ALA A 80 1.81 -8.83 2.89
CA ALA A 80 1.33 -7.77 3.78
C ALA A 80 2.03 -6.42 3.52
N GLN A 81 3.33 -6.46 3.25
CA GLN A 81 4.10 -5.27 2.87
C GLN A 81 3.62 -4.70 1.53
N THR A 82 3.37 -5.55 0.54
CA THR A 82 2.86 -5.15 -0.78
C THR A 82 1.50 -4.45 -0.65
N ILE A 83 0.58 -5.04 0.11
CA ILE A 83 -0.75 -4.45 0.39
C ILE A 83 -0.61 -3.09 1.11
N THR A 84 0.29 -3.01 2.09
CA THR A 84 0.54 -1.76 2.84
C THR A 84 1.15 -0.69 1.92
N ALA A 85 2.03 -1.06 1.01
CA ALA A 85 2.64 -0.15 0.04
C ALA A 85 1.58 0.42 -0.91
N VAL A 86 0.76 -0.44 -1.52
CA VAL A 86 -0.35 -0.02 -2.40
C VAL A 86 -1.31 0.92 -1.66
N SER A 87 -1.62 0.63 -0.39
CA SER A 87 -2.48 1.50 0.43
C SER A 87 -1.88 2.89 0.64
N ARG A 88 -0.57 2.99 0.85
CA ARG A 88 0.14 4.27 0.97
C ARG A 88 0.22 5.00 -0.37
N GLU A 89 0.44 4.28 -1.46
CA GLU A 89 0.48 4.84 -2.80
C GLU A 89 -0.87 5.43 -3.21
N ALA A 90 -1.98 4.77 -2.86
CA ALA A 90 -3.33 5.28 -3.07
C ALA A 90 -3.51 6.66 -2.42
N ILE A 91 -3.02 6.87 -1.19
CA ILE A 91 -3.00 8.18 -0.54
C ILE A 91 -2.03 9.14 -1.25
N ALA A 92 -0.85 8.66 -1.64
CA ALA A 92 0.18 9.47 -2.29
C ALA A 92 -0.26 10.05 -3.64
N THR A 93 -1.24 9.46 -4.33
CA THR A 93 -1.83 10.02 -5.56
C THR A 93 -2.37 11.44 -5.35
N THR A 94 -2.83 11.78 -4.14
CA THR A 94 -3.33 13.11 -3.78
C THR A 94 -2.24 14.19 -3.83
N LYS A 95 -0.95 13.83 -3.82
CA LYS A 95 0.18 14.77 -3.97
C LYS A 95 0.20 15.46 -5.32
N ALA A 96 -0.35 14.84 -6.36
CA ALA A 96 -0.37 15.41 -7.71
C ALA A 96 -1.29 16.64 -7.79
N MET A 97 -2.23 16.80 -6.85
CA MET A 97 -3.14 17.93 -6.81
C MET A 97 -2.60 19.02 -5.88
N LEU A 98 -2.38 20.21 -6.45
CA LEU A 98 -2.05 21.42 -5.71
C LEU A 98 -3.32 22.15 -5.30
N ARG A 99 -3.26 22.86 -4.18
CA ARG A 99 -4.34 23.77 -3.79
C ARG A 99 -4.41 24.96 -4.75
N LEU A 100 -5.62 25.44 -5.04
CA LEU A 100 -5.80 26.64 -5.85
C LEU A 100 -5.29 27.87 -5.12
N THR A 101 -5.44 27.93 -3.79
CA THR A 101 -4.86 28.98 -2.94
C THR A 101 -3.33 29.06 -3.02
N GLU A 102 -2.65 27.92 -3.21
CA GLU A 102 -1.19 27.86 -3.40
C GLU A 102 -0.78 28.25 -4.82
N THR A 103 -1.54 27.79 -5.81
CA THR A 103 -1.27 28.01 -7.25
C THR A 103 -1.53 29.46 -7.67
N LEU A 104 -2.55 30.09 -7.08
CA LEU A 104 -2.93 31.47 -7.38
C LEU A 104 -2.14 32.51 -6.58
N ARG A 105 -1.29 32.07 -5.64
CA ARG A 105 -0.39 32.97 -4.92
C ARG A 105 0.51 33.66 -5.96
N PRO A 106 0.56 35.00 -6.02
CA PRO A 106 1.45 35.68 -6.93
C PRO A 106 2.88 35.23 -6.62
N THR A 107 3.52 34.59 -7.61
CA THR A 107 4.91 34.21 -7.53
C THR A 107 5.72 35.48 -7.30
N LYS A 108 6.29 35.64 -6.10
CA LYS A 108 7.42 36.55 -5.96
C LYS A 108 8.48 36.01 -6.91
N ASP A 109 8.78 36.78 -7.95
CA ASP A 109 9.82 36.45 -8.91
C ASP A 109 11.06 35.97 -8.16
N LYS A 110 11.49 34.75 -8.49
CA LYS A 110 12.80 34.22 -8.08
C LYS A 110 13.91 34.86 -8.92
N ASP A 111 13.83 36.17 -9.13
CA ASP A 111 14.92 36.92 -9.74
C ASP A 111 15.72 37.64 -8.67
N LYS A 112 17.01 37.32 -8.72
CA LYS A 112 18.09 37.88 -7.95
C LYS A 112 18.12 39.40 -8.18
N ASP A 113 17.85 40.19 -7.15
CA ASP A 113 18.72 41.32 -6.81
C ASP A 113 18.40 41.96 -5.44
N LYS A 114 19.44 41.92 -4.60
CA LYS A 114 19.94 42.90 -3.63
C LYS A 114 18.99 43.74 -2.77
N ASP A 115 19.35 43.77 -1.49
CA ASP A 115 19.60 45.00 -0.72
C ASP A 115 18.92 46.27 -1.24
N LYS A 116 17.79 46.64 -0.65
CA LYS A 116 17.54 47.99 -0.10
C LYS A 116 16.17 48.06 0.57
N ALA A 117 16.18 48.73 1.72
CA ALA A 117 15.02 49.11 2.49
C ALA A 117 14.10 50.07 1.72
N GLY A 118 12.81 50.02 2.04
CA GLY A 118 11.84 51.07 1.75
C GLY A 118 10.82 50.71 0.67
N GLY A 119 9.63 50.30 1.10
CA GLY A 119 8.48 50.15 0.21
C GLY A 119 7.60 48.98 0.62
N ALA A 120 6.68 49.21 1.55
CA ALA A 120 5.59 48.29 1.84
C ALA A 120 4.69 48.18 0.61
N VAL A 121 5.00 47.24 -0.29
CA VAL A 121 3.99 46.74 -1.23
C VAL A 121 3.17 45.75 -0.41
N VAL A 122 2.08 46.25 0.16
CA VAL A 122 1.02 45.45 0.78
C VAL A 122 0.34 44.67 -0.35
N ALA A 123 1.01 43.64 -0.87
CA ALA A 123 0.33 42.58 -1.59
C ALA A 123 -0.41 41.78 -0.53
N VAL A 124 -1.70 42.09 -0.37
CA VAL A 124 -2.67 41.40 0.47
C VAL A 124 -2.58 39.89 0.16
N SER A 125 -1.72 39.17 0.87
CA SER A 125 -1.69 37.71 0.88
C SER A 125 -2.67 37.24 1.95
N THR A 126 -3.96 37.37 1.65
CA THR A 126 -5.09 36.92 2.48
C THR A 126 -5.34 35.41 2.40
N TYR A 127 -4.52 34.66 1.67
CA TYR A 127 -4.64 33.20 1.61
C TYR A 127 -4.22 32.58 2.95
N THR A 128 -5.16 31.89 3.60
CA THR A 128 -4.86 31.08 4.78
C THR A 128 -3.87 29.97 4.42
N GLU A 129 -2.76 29.85 5.14
CA GLU A 129 -1.81 28.75 4.93
C GLU A 129 -2.47 27.44 5.36
N ARG A 130 -2.86 26.62 4.38
CA ARG A 130 -3.43 25.29 4.60
C ARG A 130 -2.43 24.20 4.24
N PRO A 131 -2.39 23.10 5.00
CA PRO A 131 -1.56 21.94 4.64
C PRO A 131 -1.99 21.40 3.27
N SER A 132 -1.07 20.82 2.50
CA SER A 132 -1.41 20.20 1.21
C SER A 132 -2.52 19.15 1.34
N PHE A 133 -3.24 18.85 0.26
CA PHE A 133 -4.27 17.80 0.27
C PHE A 133 -3.70 16.48 0.80
N PHE A 134 -2.51 16.11 0.36
CA PHE A 134 -1.80 14.93 0.85
C PHE A 134 -1.57 14.95 2.36
N MET A 135 -1.11 16.06 2.93
CA MET A 135 -0.83 16.13 4.36
C MET A 135 -2.11 16.08 5.20
N SER A 136 -3.20 16.71 4.72
CA SER A 136 -4.51 16.62 5.38
C SER A 136 -5.03 15.18 5.37
N ILE A 137 -5.06 14.55 4.18
CA ILE A 137 -5.63 13.22 3.99
C ILE A 137 -4.77 12.13 4.63
N SER A 138 -3.44 12.26 4.60
CA SER A 138 -2.54 11.25 5.18
C SER A 138 -2.57 11.22 6.71
N ASN A 139 -3.02 12.29 7.38
CA ASN A 139 -3.16 12.33 8.84
C ASN A 139 -4.62 12.15 9.29
N ASP A 140 -5.53 11.88 8.35
CA ASP A 140 -6.96 11.75 8.59
C ASP A 140 -7.27 10.47 9.38
N GLU A 141 -7.97 10.63 10.50
CA GLU A 141 -8.31 9.51 11.39
C GLU A 141 -9.26 8.50 10.74
N ASP A 142 -10.18 8.95 9.89
CA ASP A 142 -11.12 8.07 9.22
C ASP A 142 -10.44 7.25 8.12
N ILE A 143 -9.42 7.81 7.46
CA ILE A 143 -8.54 7.05 6.56
C ILE A 143 -7.76 5.99 7.35
N HIS A 144 -7.18 6.36 8.49
CA HIS A 144 -6.48 5.40 9.35
C HIS A 144 -7.39 4.25 9.83
N LYS A 145 -8.64 4.55 10.21
CA LYS A 145 -9.63 3.52 10.59
C LYS A 145 -9.92 2.52 9.48
N VAL A 146 -9.93 2.95 8.22
CA VAL A 146 -10.13 2.06 7.07
C VAL A 146 -8.88 1.21 6.78
N LEU A 147 -7.68 1.71 7.07
CA LEU A 147 -6.43 0.97 6.88
C LEU A 147 -6.25 -0.18 7.87
N VAL A 148 -6.76 -0.05 9.09
CA VAL A 148 -6.66 -1.11 10.13
C VAL A 148 -7.13 -2.49 9.61
N PRO A 149 -8.36 -2.64 9.08
CA PRO A 149 -8.84 -3.92 8.57
C PRO A 149 -8.11 -4.43 7.32
N VAL A 150 -7.54 -3.54 6.50
CA VAL A 150 -6.70 -3.92 5.35
C VAL A 150 -5.45 -4.66 5.82
N VAL A 151 -4.78 -4.12 6.85
CA VAL A 151 -3.56 -4.69 7.40
C VAL A 151 -3.85 -5.93 8.25
N SER A 152 -4.92 -5.92 9.05
CA SER A 152 -5.29 -7.07 9.90
C SER A 152 -5.69 -8.28 9.06
N GLY A 153 -6.42 -8.07 7.95
CA GLY A 153 -6.87 -9.14 7.05
C GLY A 153 -5.74 -10.04 6.57
N THR A 154 -4.59 -9.44 6.22
CA THR A 154 -3.42 -10.22 5.78
C THR A 154 -2.80 -11.04 6.92
N ARG A 155 -2.80 -10.49 8.14
CA ARG A 155 -2.30 -11.18 9.33
C ARG A 155 -3.19 -12.36 9.73
N ASP A 156 -4.50 -12.23 9.55
CA ASP A 156 -5.48 -13.26 9.92
C ASP A 156 -5.39 -14.50 9.03
N ILE A 157 -4.84 -14.36 7.82
CA ILE A 157 -4.57 -15.49 6.91
C ILE A 157 -3.35 -16.30 7.36
N MET A 158 -2.39 -15.69 8.08
CA MET A 158 -1.11 -16.32 8.44
C MET A 158 -1.26 -17.65 9.17
N PRO A 159 -2.09 -17.80 10.23
CA PRO A 159 -2.21 -19.07 10.93
C PRO A 159 -2.79 -20.19 10.05
N ARG A 160 -3.70 -19.85 9.14
CA ARG A 160 -4.30 -20.81 8.19
C ARG A 160 -3.25 -21.26 7.17
N ALA A 161 -2.46 -20.33 6.65
CA ALA A 161 -1.35 -20.59 5.75
C ALA A 161 -0.28 -21.48 6.42
N GLN A 162 0.10 -21.18 7.67
CA GLN A 162 1.03 -22.00 8.45
C GLN A 162 0.50 -23.41 8.70
N LYS A 163 -0.78 -23.55 9.06
CA LYS A 163 -1.42 -24.86 9.23
C LYS A 163 -1.38 -25.67 7.93
N TYR A 164 -1.57 -25.02 6.78
CA TYR A 164 -1.42 -25.66 5.48
C TYR A 164 0.01 -26.11 5.21
N LEU A 165 1.03 -25.27 5.48
CA LEU A 165 2.43 -25.69 5.37
C LEU A 165 2.76 -26.91 6.24
N ALA A 166 2.25 -26.95 7.48
CA ALA A 166 2.48 -28.08 8.39
C ALA A 166 1.94 -29.41 7.84
N THR A 167 0.96 -29.39 6.92
CA THR A 167 0.51 -30.63 6.29
C THR A 167 1.55 -31.29 5.39
N TRP A 168 2.56 -30.53 4.94
CA TRP A 168 3.70 -31.05 4.18
C TRP A 168 4.72 -31.77 5.07
N ASP A 169 4.76 -31.49 6.38
CA ASP A 169 5.73 -32.12 7.29
C ASP A 169 5.63 -33.65 7.32
N ARG A 170 4.47 -34.22 7.02
CA ARG A 170 4.29 -35.68 6.88
C ARG A 170 5.16 -36.30 5.77
N TYR A 171 5.51 -35.51 4.77
CA TYR A 171 6.35 -35.90 3.65
C TYR A 171 7.82 -35.51 3.82
N LYS A 172 8.18 -34.91 4.97
CA LYS A 172 9.54 -34.42 5.23
C LYS A 172 10.64 -35.44 4.99
N HIS A 173 10.36 -36.71 5.27
CA HIS A 173 11.26 -37.84 5.02
C HIS A 173 11.66 -38.01 3.53
N ILE A 174 10.95 -37.43 2.57
CA ILE A 174 11.27 -37.52 1.14
C ILE A 174 12.44 -36.60 0.77
N TRP A 175 12.57 -35.45 1.41
CA TRP A 175 13.55 -34.42 1.05
C TRP A 175 14.56 -34.08 2.15
N ASP A 176 14.28 -34.41 3.41
CA ASP A 176 15.17 -34.12 4.54
C ASP A 176 16.23 -35.22 4.74
N VAL A 177 16.09 -36.36 4.05
CA VAL A 177 17.05 -37.46 4.12
C VAL A 177 18.27 -37.14 3.26
N ASP A 178 19.45 -37.16 3.88
CA ASP A 178 20.73 -37.20 3.16
C ASP A 178 20.81 -38.51 2.37
N LYS A 179 20.48 -38.41 1.07
CA LYS A 179 20.43 -39.55 0.16
C LYS A 179 21.81 -40.21 0.02
N ASP A 180 22.89 -39.44 0.09
CA ASP A 180 24.24 -39.98 -0.07
C ASP A 180 24.70 -40.75 1.17
N ALA A 181 24.41 -40.22 2.37
CA ALA A 181 24.65 -40.95 3.61
C ALA A 181 23.77 -42.20 3.71
N PHE A 182 22.49 -42.10 3.33
CA PHE A 182 21.57 -43.23 3.30
C PHE A 182 22.06 -44.32 2.35
N MET A 183 22.38 -43.98 1.10
CA MET A 183 22.85 -44.95 0.09
C MET A 183 24.19 -45.59 0.48
N ARG A 184 25.11 -44.85 1.10
CA ARG A 184 26.38 -45.43 1.62
C ARG A 184 26.16 -46.47 2.71
N ARG A 185 25.20 -46.23 3.62
CA ARG A 185 24.82 -47.21 4.65
C ARG A 185 24.10 -48.40 4.03
N TYR A 186 23.23 -48.14 3.06
CA TYR A 186 22.46 -49.15 2.35
C TYR A 186 23.36 -50.12 1.58
N ALA A 187 24.40 -49.62 0.89
CA ALA A 187 25.37 -50.45 0.17
C ALA A 187 26.26 -51.32 1.09
N LYS A 188 26.51 -50.88 2.33
CA LYS A 188 27.29 -51.63 3.32
C LYS A 188 26.45 -52.63 4.12
N ALA A 189 25.14 -52.41 4.17
CA ALA A 189 24.21 -53.31 4.83
C ALA A 189 24.01 -54.53 3.92
N ASN A 190 24.73 -55.61 4.19
CA ASN A 190 24.63 -56.90 3.48
C ASN A 190 23.25 -57.57 3.74
N ARG A 191 22.19 -56.95 3.21
CA ARG A 191 20.78 -57.34 3.42
C ARG A 191 20.34 -58.37 2.37
N ALA A 192 19.30 -59.13 2.67
CA ALA A 192 18.71 -60.07 1.71
C ALA A 192 18.00 -59.32 0.56
N LEU A 193 17.99 -59.92 -0.64
CA LEU A 193 17.37 -59.35 -1.86
C LEU A 193 15.90 -58.92 -1.65
N THR A 194 15.14 -59.70 -0.88
CA THR A 194 13.73 -59.42 -0.56
C THR A 194 13.54 -58.14 0.24
N ALA A 195 14.51 -57.75 1.07
CA ALA A 195 14.48 -56.47 1.78
C ALA A 195 14.67 -55.28 0.82
N PHE A 196 15.49 -55.46 -0.22
CA PHE A 196 15.66 -54.45 -1.27
C PHE A 196 14.37 -54.27 -2.08
N GLU A 197 13.72 -55.36 -2.49
CA GLU A 197 12.46 -55.31 -3.23
C GLU A 197 11.33 -54.66 -2.43
N THR A 198 11.27 -54.93 -1.12
CA THR A 198 10.29 -54.33 -0.21
C THR A 198 10.49 -52.81 -0.09
N ASP A 199 11.74 -52.35 0.03
CA ASP A 199 12.05 -50.93 0.09
C ASP A 199 11.74 -50.24 -1.25
N ILE A 200 12.08 -50.86 -2.39
CA ILE A 200 11.75 -50.33 -3.73
C ILE A 200 10.24 -50.20 -3.92
N ALA A 201 9.46 -51.21 -3.52
CA ALA A 201 8.00 -51.16 -3.60
C ALA A 201 7.38 -50.03 -2.75
N ARG A 202 8.05 -49.63 -1.67
CA ARG A 202 7.61 -48.54 -0.79
C ARG A 202 7.83 -47.15 -1.37
N TYR A 203 8.80 -46.99 -2.28
CA TYR A 203 9.13 -45.72 -2.94
C TYR A 203 8.65 -45.63 -4.39
N LYS A 204 7.93 -46.64 -4.87
CA LYS A 204 7.31 -46.70 -6.19
C LYS A 204 6.01 -45.90 -6.22
#